data_AF-W9AX09-F1
#
_entry.id   AF-W9AX09-F1
#
_cell.length_a   1.000
_cell.length_b   1.000
_cell.length_c   1.000
_cell.angle_alpha   90.00
_cell.angle_beta   90.00
_cell.angle_gamma   90.00
#
_symmetry.space_group_name_H-M   'P 1'
#
loop_
_entity.id
_entity.type
_entity.pdbx_description
1 polymer ?
#
loop_
_entity_poly.entity_id
_entity_poly.type
_entity_poly.pdbx_seq_one_letter_code
_entity_poly.pdbx_strand_id
1 'polypeptide(L)'
;MIDHLAFSDVSDLGATQESFDCAVANARDQGAPVVEMDLADARAWIEQALENVIIPRYDDSRLGFPAVLRWLLTKLPTGGQQRKSPRDDYRTVSAVFDAFFTSPQGARFAPRDEYEHLLGEIVDGGTGDPLRWSEYRVRRALDFLSFDDCWTTGVLVDAPALLRVFIPIAHALSGIPSEFTDRALSAIEEAEPAFRERMVAEAKRWDDDEDWAS
;
A
#
# COMPACT_ATOMS: atom_id res chain seq x y z
N MET A 1 -1.30 -3.19 14.32
CA MET A 1 -1.13 -2.09 13.34
C MET A 1 -1.16 -2.72 11.96
N ILE A 2 -2.30 -2.62 11.28
CA ILE A 2 -2.53 -3.35 10.03
C ILE A 2 -1.78 -2.65 8.92
N ASP A 3 -0.86 -3.38 8.33
CA ASP A 3 -0.04 -2.90 7.24
C ASP A 3 -0.46 -3.62 5.97
N HIS A 4 -1.03 -2.85 5.04
CA HIS A 4 -1.45 -3.35 3.74
C HIS A 4 -0.37 -3.00 2.73
N LEU A 5 0.72 -3.75 2.78
CA LEU A 5 1.83 -3.62 1.84
C LEU A 5 1.74 -4.58 0.66
N ALA A 6 2.58 -4.29 -0.33
CA ALA A 6 2.69 -4.87 -1.68
C ALA A 6 2.47 -6.38 -1.83
N PHE A 7 2.63 -7.07 -0.71
CA PHE A 7 2.49 -8.48 -0.54
C PHE A 7 1.79 -8.66 0.80
N SER A 8 0.95 -9.69 0.96
CA SER A 8 0.56 -10.08 2.33
C SER A 8 1.84 -10.08 3.16
N ASP A 9 1.95 -9.26 4.19
CA ASP A 9 3.09 -9.28 5.09
C ASP A 9 2.55 -9.75 6.42
N VAL A 10 3.29 -10.62 7.12
CA VAL A 10 2.93 -10.98 8.48
C VAL A 10 3.40 -9.84 9.36
N SER A 11 2.52 -8.86 9.55
CA SER A 11 2.84 -7.63 10.25
C SER A 11 3.06 -7.80 11.76
N ASP A 12 2.48 -8.84 12.36
CA ASP A 12 2.59 -9.17 13.77
C ASP A 12 2.19 -10.65 14.01
N LEU A 13 2.82 -11.30 14.99
CA LEU A 13 2.39 -12.57 15.57
C LEU A 13 2.43 -12.39 17.09
N GLY A 14 1.26 -12.35 17.70
CA GLY A 14 1.09 -12.22 19.14
C GLY A 14 0.63 -13.53 19.76
N ALA A 15 1.27 -13.94 20.86
CA ALA A 15 0.63 -14.82 21.83
C ALA A 15 -0.08 -13.93 22.84
N THR A 16 -1.40 -13.91 22.79
CA THR A 16 -2.23 -13.15 23.75
C THR A 16 -2.81 -14.10 24.79
N GLN A 17 -3.02 -13.60 26.02
CA GLN A 17 -3.84 -14.29 27.01
C GLN A 17 -5.34 -14.07 26.78
N GLU A 18 -5.70 -13.18 25.85
CA GLU A 18 -7.07 -12.93 25.43
C GLU A 18 -7.65 -14.15 24.69
N SER A 19 -8.97 -14.35 24.77
CA SER A 19 -9.63 -15.38 23.98
C SER A 19 -9.52 -15.07 22.49
N PHE A 20 -9.65 -16.10 21.66
CA PHE A 20 -9.71 -15.94 20.20
C PHE A 20 -10.76 -14.90 19.77
N ASP A 21 -11.96 -14.96 20.37
CA ASP A 21 -13.05 -14.02 20.08
C ASP A 21 -12.67 -12.57 20.41
N CYS A 22 -11.92 -12.37 21.49
CA CYS A 22 -11.46 -11.05 21.91
C CYS A 22 -10.38 -10.51 20.96
N ALA A 23 -9.47 -11.38 20.50
CA ALA A 23 -8.47 -11.04 19.49
C ALA A 23 -9.12 -10.69 18.13
N VAL A 24 -10.16 -11.45 17.72
CA VAL A 24 -10.94 -11.17 16.51
C VAL A 24 -11.71 -9.86 16.63
N ALA A 25 -12.32 -9.59 17.78
CA ALA A 25 -13.00 -8.32 18.03
C ALA A 25 -12.02 -7.14 17.97
N ASN A 26 -10.87 -7.24 18.64
CA ASN A 26 -9.81 -6.22 18.58
C ASN A 26 -9.30 -5.99 17.15
N ALA A 27 -9.15 -7.05 16.35
CA ALA A 27 -8.74 -6.91 14.96
C ALA A 27 -9.80 -6.13 14.14
N ARG A 28 -11.09 -6.44 14.34
CA ARG A 28 -12.19 -5.70 13.69
C ARG A 28 -12.27 -4.25 14.12
N ASP A 29 -12.09 -3.97 15.41
CA ASP A 29 -12.07 -2.61 15.96
C ASP A 29 -10.89 -1.80 15.41
N GLN A 30 -9.78 -2.47 15.07
CA GLN A 30 -8.66 -1.86 14.34
C GLN A 30 -8.90 -1.75 12.82
N GLY A 31 -10.09 -2.09 12.32
CA GLY A 31 -10.42 -2.05 10.90
C GLY A 31 -9.84 -3.21 10.07
N ALA A 32 -9.34 -4.28 10.70
CA ALA A 32 -8.82 -5.44 9.99
C ALA A 32 -9.99 -6.24 9.38
N PRO A 33 -9.94 -6.56 8.08
CA PRO A 33 -10.84 -7.55 7.52
C PRO A 33 -10.52 -8.91 8.13
N VAL A 34 -11.47 -9.46 8.88
CA VAL A 34 -11.39 -10.83 9.40
C VAL A 34 -12.08 -11.75 8.39
N VAL A 35 -11.31 -12.71 7.86
CA VAL A 35 -11.77 -13.66 6.85
C VAL A 35 -11.80 -15.05 7.48
N GLU A 36 -12.95 -15.71 7.37
CA GLU A 36 -13.06 -17.15 7.64
C GLU A 36 -12.38 -17.89 6.49
N MET A 37 -11.41 -18.75 6.83
CA MET A 37 -10.64 -19.53 5.86
C MET A 37 -10.27 -20.88 6.45
N ASP A 38 -9.99 -21.85 5.59
CA ASP A 38 -9.45 -23.11 6.05
C ASP A 38 -7.98 -22.99 6.48
N LEU A 39 -7.50 -23.97 7.27
CA LEU A 39 -6.14 -23.94 7.79
C LEU A 39 -5.05 -24.12 6.71
N ALA A 40 -5.40 -24.71 5.57
CA ALA A 40 -4.46 -24.91 4.47
C ALA A 40 -4.27 -23.62 3.68
N ASP A 41 -5.35 -22.87 3.45
CA ASP A 41 -5.37 -21.53 2.88
C ASP A 41 -4.63 -20.56 3.80
N ALA A 42 -4.89 -20.59 5.11
CA ALA A 42 -4.16 -19.79 6.09
C ALA A 42 -2.65 -20.03 6.01
N ARG A 43 -2.23 -21.31 5.89
CA ARG A 43 -0.83 -21.67 5.69
C ARG A 43 -0.27 -21.08 4.40
N ALA A 44 -0.98 -21.26 3.27
CA ALA A 44 -0.55 -20.77 1.97
C ALA A 44 -0.42 -19.24 1.94
N TRP A 45 -1.30 -18.51 2.63
CA TRP A 45 -1.26 -17.05 2.74
C TRP A 45 -0.05 -16.58 3.57
N ILE A 46 0.27 -17.27 4.67
CA ILE A 46 1.43 -16.96 5.51
C ILE A 46 2.74 -17.31 4.78
N GLU A 47 2.81 -18.44 4.07
CA GLU A 47 3.97 -18.83 3.27
C GLU A 47 4.21 -17.82 2.14
N GLN A 48 3.16 -17.47 1.38
CA GLN A 48 3.21 -16.42 0.37
C GLN A 48 3.65 -15.08 0.98
N ALA A 49 3.23 -14.77 2.21
CA ALA A 49 3.64 -13.54 2.86
C ALA A 49 5.15 -13.51 3.17
N LEU A 50 5.68 -14.63 3.66
CA LEU A 50 7.11 -14.77 3.99
C LEU A 50 8.03 -14.77 2.76
N GLU A 51 7.59 -15.36 1.65
CA GLU A 51 8.33 -15.35 0.38
C GLU A 51 8.47 -13.94 -0.21
N ASN A 52 7.55 -13.06 0.14
CA ASN A 52 7.47 -11.71 -0.43
C ASN A 52 7.96 -10.59 0.51
N VAL A 53 8.62 -10.92 1.63
CA VAL A 53 9.24 -9.92 2.51
C VAL A 53 10.48 -9.35 1.81
N ILE A 54 10.30 -8.27 1.05
CA ILE A 54 11.41 -7.59 0.36
C ILE A 54 12.27 -6.76 1.33
N ILE A 55 11.75 -6.39 2.51
CA ILE A 55 12.50 -5.65 3.55
C ILE A 55 11.98 -6.07 4.94
N PRO A 56 12.84 -6.50 5.89
CA PRO A 56 12.42 -6.73 7.26
C PRO A 56 11.94 -5.43 7.91
N ARG A 57 10.87 -5.49 8.71
CA ARG A 57 10.50 -4.37 9.57
C ARG A 57 11.68 -4.03 10.48
N TYR A 58 11.99 -2.74 10.59
CA TYR A 58 13.05 -2.22 11.44
C TYR A 58 12.82 -2.51 12.95
N ASP A 59 11.64 -3.03 13.32
CA ASP A 59 11.27 -3.37 14.69
C ASP A 59 11.01 -4.86 14.95
N ASP A 60 11.67 -5.76 14.20
CA ASP A 60 11.68 -7.21 14.45
C ASP A 60 12.36 -7.52 15.82
N SER A 61 11.72 -7.03 16.87
CA SER A 61 12.18 -6.81 18.25
C SER A 61 11.80 -7.98 19.14
N ARG A 62 11.15 -9.01 18.57
CA ARG A 62 10.78 -10.23 19.28
C ARG A 62 11.71 -11.36 18.86
N LEU A 63 12.79 -11.52 19.63
CA LEU A 63 13.67 -12.69 19.59
C LEU A 63 12.83 -13.98 19.50
N GLY A 64 12.97 -14.71 18.39
CA GLY A 64 12.28 -16.00 18.17
C GLY A 64 11.05 -15.98 17.27
N PHE A 65 10.57 -14.80 16.82
CA PHE A 65 9.42 -14.66 15.93
C PHE A 65 9.49 -15.56 14.67
N PRO A 66 10.60 -15.57 13.90
CA PRO A 66 10.70 -16.43 12.72
C PRO A 66 10.69 -17.94 13.05
N ALA A 67 11.15 -18.33 14.25
CA ALA A 67 11.21 -19.73 14.66
C ALA A 67 9.82 -20.27 15.03
N VAL A 68 9.04 -19.48 15.77
CA VAL A 68 7.65 -19.85 16.14
C VAL A 68 6.77 -19.90 14.89
N LEU A 69 6.91 -18.94 13.98
CA LEU A 69 6.14 -18.93 12.74
C LEU A 69 6.47 -20.14 11.86
N ARG A 70 7.76 -20.48 11.69
CA ARG A 70 8.18 -21.70 11.00
C ARG A 70 7.63 -22.96 11.67
N TRP A 71 7.67 -23.04 13.01
CA TRP A 71 7.08 -24.18 13.73
C TRP A 71 5.57 -24.28 13.50
N LEU A 72 4.83 -23.17 13.55
CA LEU A 72 3.39 -23.14 13.30
C LEU A 72 3.07 -23.64 11.89
N LEU A 73 3.82 -23.20 10.87
CA LEU A 73 3.66 -23.66 9.49
C LEU A 73 3.87 -25.17 9.36
N THR A 74 4.73 -25.80 10.19
CA THR A 74 4.85 -27.28 10.19
C THR A 74 3.59 -28.01 10.70
N LYS A 75 2.69 -27.32 11.40
CA LYS A 75 1.47 -27.90 11.98
C LYS A 75 0.23 -27.71 11.12
N LEU A 76 0.25 -26.75 10.20
CA LEU A 76 -0.89 -26.49 9.31
C LEU A 76 -0.88 -27.42 8.10
N PRO A 77 -2.06 -27.86 7.61
CA PRO A 77 -2.16 -28.68 6.40
C PRO A 77 -1.63 -27.93 5.17
N THR A 78 -1.05 -28.65 4.22
CA THR A 78 -0.61 -28.10 2.92
C THR A 78 -1.74 -28.16 1.89
N GLY A 79 -1.52 -27.52 0.73
CA GLY A 79 -2.43 -27.62 -0.43
C GLY A 79 -3.55 -26.58 -0.47
N GLY A 80 -3.48 -25.54 0.37
CA GLY A 80 -4.39 -24.40 0.29
C GLY A 80 -4.11 -23.49 -0.89
N GLN A 81 -5.06 -22.61 -1.16
CA GLN A 81 -4.98 -21.58 -2.18
C GLN A 81 -4.27 -20.35 -1.65
N GLN A 82 -3.30 -19.88 -2.44
CA GLN A 82 -2.65 -18.60 -2.19
C GLN A 82 -3.66 -17.45 -2.28
N ARG A 83 -3.36 -16.36 -1.58
CA ARG A 83 -4.17 -15.15 -1.67
C ARG A 83 -4.03 -14.60 -3.08
N LYS A 84 -5.17 -14.42 -3.76
CA LYS A 84 -5.23 -13.67 -5.01
C LYS A 84 -4.90 -12.22 -4.73
N SER A 85 -3.93 -11.68 -5.44
CA SER A 85 -3.61 -10.26 -5.31
C SER A 85 -4.76 -9.45 -5.91
N PRO A 86 -5.14 -8.31 -5.30
CA PRO A 86 -6.01 -7.35 -5.98
C PRO A 86 -5.48 -6.92 -7.36
N ARG A 87 -4.16 -7.01 -7.60
CA ARG A 87 -3.53 -6.85 -8.93
C ARG A 87 -4.06 -7.82 -9.98
N ASP A 88 -4.47 -9.02 -9.57
CA ASP A 88 -4.93 -10.06 -10.50
C ASP A 88 -6.33 -9.74 -11.07
N ASP A 89 -7.01 -8.72 -10.53
CA ASP A 89 -8.30 -8.21 -11.01
C ASP A 89 -8.19 -6.79 -11.58
N TYR A 90 -7.49 -6.68 -12.71
CA TYR A 90 -7.26 -5.42 -13.44
C TYR A 90 -8.56 -4.67 -13.78
N ARG A 91 -9.69 -5.39 -13.95
CA ARG A 91 -10.98 -4.77 -14.28
C ARG A 91 -11.53 -3.99 -13.11
N THR A 92 -11.40 -4.55 -11.91
CA THR A 92 -11.80 -3.87 -10.67
C THR A 92 -10.91 -2.65 -10.43
N VAL A 93 -9.59 -2.75 -10.67
CA VAL A 93 -8.68 -1.60 -10.53
C VAL A 93 -9.02 -0.48 -11.52
N SER A 94 -9.21 -0.83 -12.80
CA SER A 94 -9.58 0.12 -13.85
C SER A 94 -10.92 0.81 -13.57
N ALA A 95 -11.93 0.09 -13.06
CA ALA A 95 -13.21 0.68 -12.70
C ALA A 95 -13.11 1.72 -11.57
N VAL A 96 -12.21 1.50 -10.60
CA VAL A 96 -11.95 2.48 -9.53
C VAL A 96 -11.30 3.73 -10.07
N PHE A 97 -10.35 3.59 -11.01
CA PHE A 97 -9.68 4.72 -11.64
C PHE A 97 -10.65 5.52 -12.52
N ASP A 98 -11.45 4.83 -13.34
CA ASP A 98 -12.51 5.44 -14.15
C ASP A 98 -13.48 6.26 -13.30
N ALA A 99 -13.95 5.69 -12.19
CA ALA A 99 -14.85 6.38 -11.27
C ALA A 99 -14.19 7.62 -10.65
N PHE A 100 -12.91 7.51 -10.28
CA PHE A 100 -12.14 8.63 -9.74
C PHE A 100 -11.97 9.77 -10.76
N PHE A 101 -11.42 9.50 -11.94
CA PHE A 101 -11.15 10.55 -12.95
C PHE A 101 -12.41 11.13 -13.57
N THR A 102 -13.54 10.42 -13.53
CA THR A 102 -14.86 10.96 -13.94
C THR A 102 -15.49 11.84 -12.85
N SER A 103 -15.05 11.74 -11.59
CA SER A 103 -15.57 12.57 -10.51
C SER A 103 -15.12 14.03 -10.64
N PRO A 104 -15.90 15.01 -10.14
CA PRO A 104 -15.49 16.42 -10.15
C PRO A 104 -14.14 16.69 -9.47
N GLN A 105 -13.80 15.89 -8.45
CA GLN A 105 -12.55 16.03 -7.71
C GLN A 105 -11.36 15.42 -8.46
N GLY A 106 -11.55 14.31 -9.18
CA GLY A 106 -10.51 13.67 -10.00
C GLY A 106 -10.29 14.36 -11.35
N ALA A 107 -11.35 14.94 -11.94
CA ALA A 107 -11.28 15.60 -13.24
C ALA A 107 -10.35 16.82 -13.29
N ARG A 108 -9.92 17.35 -12.13
CA ARG A 108 -8.94 18.45 -12.04
C ARG A 108 -7.52 18.03 -12.40
N PHE A 109 -7.22 16.73 -12.38
CA PHE A 109 -5.93 16.17 -12.71
C PHE A 109 -5.89 15.88 -14.22
N ALA A 110 -5.35 16.85 -14.98
CA ALA A 110 -5.29 16.82 -16.43
C ALA A 110 -3.85 17.12 -16.93
N PRO A 111 -3.37 16.42 -17.97
CA PRO A 111 -4.09 15.44 -18.80
C PRO A 111 -4.30 14.11 -18.07
N ARG A 112 -5.49 13.50 -18.26
CA ARG A 112 -5.91 12.29 -17.52
C ARG A 112 -4.89 11.17 -17.64
N ASP A 113 -4.37 10.92 -18.84
CA ASP A 113 -3.49 9.79 -19.13
C ASP A 113 -2.22 9.80 -18.27
N GLU A 114 -1.62 10.98 -18.03
CA GLU A 114 -0.43 11.11 -17.18
C GLU A 114 -0.76 10.84 -15.70
N TYR A 115 -1.86 11.40 -15.18
CA TYR A 115 -2.22 11.18 -13.77
C TYR A 115 -2.77 9.77 -13.51
N GLU A 116 -3.44 9.16 -14.48
CA GLU A 116 -3.89 7.77 -14.38
C GLU A 116 -2.72 6.81 -14.40
N HIS A 117 -1.72 7.07 -15.26
CA HIS A 117 -0.48 6.31 -15.26
C HIS A 117 0.27 6.47 -13.93
N LEU A 118 0.40 7.70 -13.40
CA LEU A 118 1.03 7.96 -12.10
C LEU A 118 0.32 7.22 -10.97
N LEU A 119 -1.02 7.29 -10.93
CA LEU A 119 -1.80 6.57 -9.94
C LEU A 119 -1.62 5.05 -10.05
N GLY A 120 -1.53 4.54 -11.28
CA GLY A 120 -1.20 3.15 -11.59
C GLY A 120 0.13 2.73 -10.97
N GLU A 121 1.21 3.46 -11.28
CA GLU A 121 2.54 3.18 -10.72
C GLU A 121 2.56 3.23 -9.19
N ILE A 122 1.87 4.21 -8.57
CA ILE A 122 1.80 4.26 -7.11
C ILE A 122 1.05 3.05 -6.54
N VAL A 123 -0.05 2.65 -7.18
CA VAL A 123 -0.84 1.50 -6.77
C VAL A 123 -0.04 0.21 -6.93
N ASP A 124 0.66 0.05 -8.06
CA ASP A 124 1.50 -1.09 -8.42
C ASP A 124 2.82 -1.14 -7.66
N GLY A 125 3.35 -0.02 -7.19
CA GLY A 125 4.47 0.02 -6.24
C GLY A 125 4.07 -0.41 -4.82
N GLY A 126 2.75 -0.37 -4.52
CA GLY A 126 2.12 -0.82 -3.28
C GLY A 126 1.47 -2.20 -3.43
N THR A 127 0.32 -2.47 -2.80
CA THR A 127 -0.45 -3.75 -2.87
C THR A 127 -1.03 -4.07 -4.24
N GLY A 128 -1.08 -3.08 -5.14
CA GLY A 128 -1.99 -3.08 -6.28
C GLY A 128 -3.47 -3.04 -5.93
N ASP A 129 -3.83 -2.90 -4.65
CA ASP A 129 -5.20 -2.63 -4.23
C ASP A 129 -5.42 -1.12 -4.28
N PRO A 130 -6.22 -0.56 -5.18
CA PRO A 130 -6.45 0.88 -5.21
C PRO A 130 -7.31 1.35 -4.02
N LEU A 131 -8.00 0.46 -3.31
CA LEU A 131 -9.05 0.81 -2.36
C LEU A 131 -8.59 0.92 -0.90
N ARG A 132 -7.35 0.55 -0.56
CA ARG A 132 -6.88 0.47 0.84
C ARG A 132 -5.55 1.18 1.07
N TRP A 133 -5.52 2.23 1.88
CA TRP A 133 -4.31 3.00 2.14
C TRP A 133 -4.00 3.13 3.62
N SER A 134 -2.81 2.66 4.03
CA SER A 134 -2.26 2.87 5.37
C SER A 134 -1.27 4.04 5.36
N GLU A 135 -0.97 4.60 6.54
CA GLU A 135 0.11 5.59 6.72
C GLU A 135 1.43 5.10 6.13
N TYR A 136 1.78 3.85 6.40
CA TYR A 136 3.02 3.26 5.91
C TYR A 136 3.02 3.16 4.38
N ARG A 137 1.91 2.71 3.79
CA ARG A 137 1.78 2.66 2.32
C ARG A 137 1.92 4.04 1.70
N VAL A 138 1.35 5.08 2.31
CA VAL A 138 1.49 6.47 1.85
C VAL A 138 2.95 6.91 1.88
N ARG A 139 3.65 6.72 3.01
CA ARG A 139 5.07 7.09 3.14
C ARG A 139 5.92 6.34 2.11
N ARG A 140 5.72 5.02 1.99
CA ARG A 140 6.40 4.18 1.00
C ARG A 140 6.13 4.65 -0.43
N ALA A 141 4.87 4.91 -0.77
CA ALA A 141 4.50 5.40 -2.10
C ALA A 141 5.29 6.66 -2.48
N LEU A 142 5.42 7.62 -1.56
CA LEU A 142 6.16 8.85 -1.80
C LEU A 142 7.68 8.66 -1.75
N ASP A 143 8.20 7.76 -0.91
CA ASP A 143 9.64 7.49 -0.77
C ASP A 143 10.24 6.74 -1.96
N PHE A 144 9.47 5.85 -2.59
CA PHE A 144 9.93 5.03 -3.71
C PHE A 144 9.49 5.57 -5.08
N LEU A 145 8.73 6.66 -5.13
CA LEU A 145 8.46 7.36 -6.38
C LEU A 145 9.76 8.00 -6.87
N SER A 146 10.31 7.50 -7.97
CA SER A 146 11.51 8.06 -8.60
C SER A 146 11.15 8.86 -9.84
N PHE A 147 12.00 9.83 -10.17
CA PHE A 147 12.00 10.47 -11.47
C PHE A 147 12.39 9.42 -12.53
N ASP A 148 11.63 9.37 -13.62
CA ASP A 148 11.90 8.55 -14.80
C ASP A 148 11.55 9.40 -16.03
N ASP A 149 12.18 9.13 -17.16
CA ASP A 149 12.06 9.87 -18.44
C ASP A 149 10.60 9.89 -18.97
N CYS A 150 9.73 9.10 -18.37
CA CYS A 150 8.31 9.00 -18.73
C CYS A 150 7.43 10.12 -18.15
N TRP A 151 7.95 10.99 -17.28
CA TRP A 151 7.13 11.96 -16.54
C TRP A 151 7.49 13.41 -16.81
N THR A 152 6.45 14.26 -16.88
CA THR A 152 6.65 15.69 -16.66
C THR A 152 6.86 15.94 -15.16
N THR A 153 7.86 16.75 -14.80
CA THR A 153 8.18 17.10 -13.39
C THR A 153 6.95 17.62 -12.64
N GLY A 154 6.05 18.32 -13.34
CA GLY A 154 4.80 18.84 -12.77
C GLY A 154 3.87 17.73 -12.25
N VAL A 155 3.71 16.64 -13.00
CA VAL A 155 2.81 15.54 -12.62
C VAL A 155 3.35 14.77 -11.41
N LEU A 156 4.65 14.48 -11.37
CA LEU A 156 5.27 13.78 -10.23
C LEU A 156 5.15 14.60 -8.94
N VAL A 157 5.40 15.91 -9.01
CA VAL A 157 5.32 16.82 -7.85
C VAL A 157 3.89 16.91 -7.28
N ASP A 158 2.88 16.59 -8.08
CA ASP A 158 1.47 16.56 -7.69
C ASP A 158 1.01 15.23 -7.07
N ALA A 159 1.88 14.22 -6.97
CA ALA A 159 1.53 12.93 -6.35
C ALA A 159 0.90 13.05 -4.93
N PRO A 160 1.40 13.90 -4.00
CA PRO A 160 0.74 14.11 -2.70
C PRO A 160 -0.66 14.70 -2.84
N ALA A 161 -0.86 15.62 -3.80
CA ALA A 161 -2.16 16.24 -4.05
C ALA A 161 -3.15 15.26 -4.68
N LEU A 162 -2.68 14.39 -5.57
CA LEU A 162 -3.43 13.28 -6.15
C LEU A 162 -3.91 12.31 -5.07
N LEU A 163 -2.99 11.81 -4.23
CA LEU A 163 -3.31 10.88 -3.14
C LEU A 163 -4.28 11.47 -2.13
N ARG A 164 -4.14 12.76 -1.79
CA ARG A 164 -5.03 13.46 -0.86
C ARG A 164 -6.50 13.48 -1.31
N VAL A 165 -6.76 13.42 -2.61
CA VAL A 165 -8.12 13.33 -3.16
C VAL A 165 -8.56 11.88 -3.36
N PHE A 166 -7.64 11.04 -3.84
CA PHE A 166 -7.94 9.65 -4.18
C PHE A 166 -8.28 8.81 -2.94
N ILE A 167 -7.49 8.93 -1.87
CA ILE A 167 -7.61 8.07 -0.68
C ILE A 167 -8.99 8.15 -0.01
N PRO A 168 -9.59 9.34 0.23
CA PRO A 168 -10.94 9.42 0.80
C PRO A 168 -12.00 8.71 -0.05
N ILE A 169 -11.90 8.78 -1.38
CA ILE A 169 -12.83 8.12 -2.30
C ILE A 169 -12.63 6.60 -2.23
N ALA A 170 -11.39 6.13 -2.28
CA ALA A 170 -11.02 4.73 -2.14
C ALA A 170 -11.52 4.13 -0.81
N HIS A 171 -11.33 4.84 0.30
CA HIS A 171 -11.77 4.42 1.63
C HIS A 171 -13.29 4.38 1.75
N ALA A 172 -14.00 5.38 1.20
CA ALA A 172 -15.46 5.38 1.17
C ALA A 172 -16.03 4.19 0.38
N LEU A 173 -15.42 3.83 -0.75
CA LEU A 173 -15.80 2.65 -1.54
C LEU A 173 -15.58 1.33 -0.79
N SER A 174 -14.58 1.27 0.08
CA SER A 174 -14.30 0.10 0.93
C SER A 174 -15.04 0.08 2.27
N GLY A 175 -15.78 1.14 2.61
CA GLY A 175 -16.37 1.31 3.94
C GLY A 175 -15.34 1.44 5.06
N ILE A 176 -14.13 1.94 4.76
CA ILE A 176 -13.08 2.19 5.75
C ILE A 176 -13.48 3.40 6.61
N PRO A 177 -13.42 3.30 7.95
CA PRO A 177 -13.73 4.42 8.84
C PRO A 177 -12.89 5.68 8.58
N SER A 178 -13.47 6.85 8.81
CA SER A 178 -12.82 8.14 8.53
C SER A 178 -11.52 8.34 9.31
N GLU A 179 -11.39 7.77 10.51
CA GLU A 179 -10.16 7.84 11.31
C GLU A 179 -8.92 7.28 10.58
N PHE A 180 -9.09 6.22 9.78
CA PHE A 180 -7.98 5.67 8.98
C PHE A 180 -7.67 6.54 7.77
N THR A 181 -8.69 7.22 7.24
CA THR A 181 -8.50 8.23 6.20
C THR A 181 -7.70 9.41 6.76
N ASP A 182 -8.07 9.93 7.93
CA ASP A 182 -7.37 11.03 8.59
C ASP A 182 -5.90 10.69 8.84
N ARG A 183 -5.62 9.48 9.35
CA ARG A 183 -4.24 8.99 9.54
C ARG A 183 -3.46 8.94 8.23
N ALA A 184 -4.04 8.40 7.17
CA ALA A 184 -3.40 8.36 5.85
C ALA A 184 -3.13 9.78 5.31
N LEU A 185 -4.06 10.72 5.49
CA LEU A 185 -3.88 12.11 5.08
C LEU A 185 -2.78 12.82 5.89
N SER A 186 -2.71 12.60 7.21
CA SER A 186 -1.61 13.11 8.03
C SER A 186 -0.25 12.56 7.57
N ALA A 187 -0.17 11.29 7.17
CA ALA A 187 1.05 10.73 6.61
C ALA A 187 1.47 11.41 5.29
N ILE A 188 0.51 11.86 4.47
CA ILE A 188 0.83 12.68 3.27
C ILE A 188 1.43 14.01 3.71
N GLU A 189 0.79 14.69 4.66
CA GLU A 189 1.24 16.01 5.13
C GLU A 189 2.66 15.97 5.73
N GLU A 190 2.98 14.92 6.48
CA GLU A 190 4.31 14.70 7.05
C GLU A 190 5.37 14.42 5.97
N ALA A 191 5.03 13.61 4.96
CA ALA A 191 5.98 13.17 3.93
C ALA A 191 6.18 14.16 2.78
N GLU A 192 5.17 15.02 2.52
CA GLU A 192 5.14 15.92 1.36
C GLU A 192 6.35 16.87 1.27
N PRO A 193 6.84 17.51 2.34
CA PRO A 193 7.99 18.42 2.25
C PRO A 193 9.25 17.71 1.75
N ALA A 194 9.58 16.55 2.33
CA ALA A 194 10.75 15.76 1.95
C ALA A 194 10.61 15.22 0.52
N PHE A 195 9.41 14.76 0.16
CA PHE A 195 9.11 14.33 -1.20
C PHE A 195 9.35 15.44 -2.23
N ARG A 196 8.79 16.64 -2.01
CA ARG A 196 8.94 17.78 -2.93
C ARG A 196 10.40 18.22 -3.06
N GLU A 197 11.15 18.26 -1.96
CA GLU A 197 12.57 18.58 -1.98
C GLU A 197 13.36 17.59 -2.85
N ARG A 198 13.12 16.27 -2.68
CA ARG A 198 13.75 15.24 -3.52
C ARG A 198 13.40 15.39 -4.99
N MET A 199 12.13 15.60 -5.34
CA MET A 199 11.70 15.74 -6.74
C MET A 199 12.30 16.98 -7.41
N VAL A 200 12.40 18.11 -6.70
CA VAL A 200 13.04 19.32 -7.22
C VAL A 200 14.56 19.14 -7.37
N ALA A 201 15.21 18.46 -6.42
CA ALA A 201 16.64 18.17 -6.51
C ALA A 201 16.95 17.23 -7.69
N GLU A 202 16.12 16.21 -7.89
CA GLU A 202 16.25 15.27 -8.99
C GLU A 202 16.03 15.97 -10.33
N ALA A 203 14.94 16.73 -10.51
CA ALA A 203 14.68 17.45 -11.76
C ALA A 203 15.85 18.36 -12.20
N LYS A 204 16.49 19.07 -11.26
CA LYS A 204 17.69 19.89 -11.56
C LYS A 204 18.86 19.07 -12.07
N ARG A 205 19.06 17.86 -11.54
CA ARG A 205 20.13 16.98 -11.98
C ARG A 205 19.95 16.56 -13.43
N TRP A 206 18.71 16.29 -13.84
CA TRP A 206 18.39 15.92 -15.21
C TRP A 206 18.56 17.09 -16.18
N ASP A 207 18.14 18.31 -15.78
CA ASP A 207 18.41 19.53 -16.56
C ASP A 207 19.93 19.74 -16.77
N ASP A 208 20.74 19.51 -15.72
CA ASP A 208 22.20 19.65 -15.79
C ASP A 208 22.84 18.56 -16.69
N ASP A 209 22.33 17.32 -16.68
CA ASP A 209 22.85 16.20 -17.48
C ASP A 209 22.52 16.35 -18.99
N GLU A 210 21.38 16.96 -19.36
CA GLU A 210 21.04 17.28 -20.76
C GLU A 210 21.96 18.36 -21.36
N ASP A 211 22.37 19.35 -20.55
CA ASP A 211 23.27 20.43 -20.96
C ASP A 211 24.71 19.93 -21.23
N TRP A 212 25.14 18.80 -20.64
CA TRP A 212 26.44 18.18 -20.94
C TRP A 212 26.45 17.34 -22.23
N ALA A 213 25.28 17.03 -22.79
CA ALA A 213 25.12 16.21 -23.99
C ALA A 213 24.95 17.03 -25.29
N SER A 214 24.96 18.37 -25.20
CA SER A 214 24.86 19.32 -26.33
C SER A 214 26.20 19.96 -26.69
#